data_AF-L5NX76-F1
#
_entry.id   AF-L5NX76-F1
#
_cell.length_a   1.000
_cell.length_b   1.000
_cell.length_c   1.000
_cell.angle_alpha   90.00
_cell.angle_beta   90.00
_cell.angle_gamma   90.00
#
_symmetry.space_group_name_H-M   'P 1'
#
loop_
_entity.id
_entity.type
_entity.pdbx_description
1 polymer ?
#
loop_
_entity_poly.entity_id
_entity_poly.type
_entity_poly.pdbx_seq_one_letter_code
_entity_poly.pdbx_strand_id
1 'polypeptide(L)' 'MDPAAVSERASALPSDPGVYQFVAGDAVLYVGKAVDIRARVRSYADPRSERISRMVDRAEHIDFAVTDTETQALLLEANL' A
#
# COMPACT_ATOMS: atom_id res chain seq x y z
N MET A 1 -4.34 8.80 -7.68
CA MET A 1 -5.70 8.29 -7.40
C MET A 1 -6.36 9.12 -6.31
N ASP A 2 -7.69 9.25 -6.29
CA ASP A 2 -8.42 9.98 -5.25
C ASP A 2 -8.74 9.11 -4.01
N PRO A 3 -9.19 9.69 -2.87
CA PRO A 3 -9.48 8.93 -1.65
C PRO A 3 -10.57 7.85 -1.78
N ALA A 4 -11.58 8.06 -2.64
CA ALA A 4 -12.64 7.09 -2.85
C ALA A 4 -12.08 5.85 -3.58
N ALA A 5 -11.26 6.08 -4.60
CA ALA A 5 -10.55 5.06 -5.35
C ALA A 5 -9.58 4.25 -4.47
N VAL A 6 -8.98 4.87 -3.43
CA VAL A 6 -8.16 4.15 -2.43
C VAL A 6 -9.03 3.19 -1.62
N SER A 7 -10.16 3.67 -1.10
CA SER A 7 -11.06 2.86 -0.29
C SER A 7 -11.66 1.69 -1.07
N GLU A 8 -11.98 1.90 -2.34
CA GLU A 8 -12.48 0.85 -3.24
C GLU A 8 -11.41 -0.23 -3.45
N ARG A 9 -10.21 0.15 -3.88
CA ARG A 9 -9.10 -0.81 -4.09
C ARG A 9 -8.76 -1.56 -2.79
N ALA A 10 -8.71 -0.86 -1.67
CA ALA A 10 -8.45 -1.47 -0.37
C ALA A 10 -9.44 -2.59 -0.05
N SER A 11 -10.70 -2.46 -0.45
CA SER A 11 -11.75 -3.45 -0.17
C SER A 11 -11.52 -4.79 -0.87
N ALA A 12 -10.74 -4.82 -1.96
CA ALA A 12 -10.34 -6.03 -2.68
C ALA A 12 -9.06 -6.69 -2.12
N LEU A 13 -8.33 -6.01 -1.22
CA LEU A 13 -7.08 -6.50 -0.67
C LEU A 13 -7.31 -7.53 0.47
N PRO A 14 -6.35 -8.44 0.71
CA PRO A 14 -6.41 -9.37 1.83
C PRO A 14 -6.30 -8.66 3.19
N SER A 15 -6.89 -9.27 4.21
CA SER A 15 -6.71 -8.88 5.61
C SER A 15 -5.63 -9.74 6.27
N ASP A 16 -4.49 -9.84 5.60
CA ASP A 16 -3.34 -10.65 5.98
C ASP A 16 -2.08 -9.78 6.12
N PRO A 17 -1.05 -10.24 6.84
CA PRO A 17 0.24 -9.58 6.88
C PRO A 17 0.94 -9.58 5.51
N GLY A 18 1.71 -8.53 5.24
CA GLY A 18 2.54 -8.46 4.04
C GLY A 18 3.03 -7.07 3.68
N VAL A 19 3.46 -6.94 2.43
CA VAL A 19 3.98 -5.70 1.84
C VAL A 19 2.99 -5.21 0.79
N TYR A 20 2.82 -3.90 0.70
CA TYR A 20 2.03 -3.23 -0.33
C TYR A 20 2.83 -2.11 -0.98
N GLN A 21 2.47 -1.79 -2.21
CA GLN A 21 3.14 -0.76 -3.00
C GLN A 21 2.10 0.16 -3.64
N PHE A 22 2.36 1.46 -3.62
CA PHE A 22 1.66 2.41 -4.48
C PHE A 22 2.52 2.66 -5.71
N VAL A 23 1.94 2.47 -6.89
CA VAL A 23 2.68 2.40 -8.16
C VAL A 23 2.07 3.34 -9.19
N ALA A 24 2.89 3.94 -10.06
CA ALA A 24 2.47 4.70 -11.23
C ALA A 24 3.28 4.27 -12.45
N GLY A 25 2.64 3.72 -13.48
CA GLY A 25 3.31 2.98 -14.55
C GLY A 25 4.21 1.88 -13.98
N ASP A 26 5.48 1.86 -14.38
CA ASP A 26 6.50 0.92 -13.87
C ASP A 26 7.22 1.44 -12.61
N ALA A 27 6.85 2.61 -12.08
CA ALA A 27 7.54 3.26 -10.98
C ALA A 27 6.84 3.04 -9.63
N VAL A 28 7.58 2.44 -8.69
CA VAL A 28 7.15 2.32 -7.30
C VAL A 28 7.28 3.68 -6.60
N LEU A 29 6.16 4.24 -6.15
CA LEU A 29 6.13 5.54 -5.46
C LEU A 29 6.31 5.39 -3.95
N TYR A 30 5.87 4.27 -3.41
CA TYR A 30 5.90 3.98 -1.98
C TYR A 30 5.80 2.48 -1.73
N VAL A 31 6.59 1.98 -0.79
CA VAL A 31 6.50 0.62 -0.24
C VAL A 31 6.18 0.74 1.25
N GLY A 32 5.31 -0.14 1.75
CA GLY A 32 5.12 -0.29 3.17
C GLY A 32 4.70 -1.70 3.56
N LYS A 33 4.92 -2.06 4.82
CA LYS A 33 4.45 -3.31 5.42
C LYS A 33 3.21 -3.11 6.30
N ALA A 34 2.45 -4.17 6.48
CA ALA A 34 1.28 -4.20 7.34
C ALA A 34 1.06 -5.59 7.95
N VAL A 35 0.43 -5.63 9.13
CA VAL A 35 -0.17 -6.86 9.68
C VAL A 35 -1.55 -7.15 9.09
N ASP A 36 -2.19 -6.13 8.51
CA ASP A 36 -3.43 -6.20 7.76
C ASP A 36 -3.29 -5.22 6.58
N ILE A 37 -3.02 -5.76 5.40
CA ILE A 37 -2.82 -4.96 4.18
C ILE A 37 -4.06 -4.11 3.88
N ARG A 38 -5.26 -4.70 3.91
CA ARG A 38 -6.52 -3.99 3.65
C ARG A 38 -6.70 -2.78 4.56
N ALA A 39 -6.60 -2.98 5.88
CA ALA A 39 -6.78 -1.91 6.84
C ALA A 39 -5.71 -0.83 6.66
N ARG A 40 -4.46 -1.24 6.39
CA ARG A 40 -3.36 -0.30 6.21
C ARG A 40 -3.52 0.55 4.96
N VAL A 41 -3.83 -0.06 3.82
CA VAL A 41 -4.05 0.65 2.55
C VAL A 41 -5.27 1.56 2.67
N ARG A 42 -6.36 1.11 3.31
CA ARG A 42 -7.54 1.95 3.54
C ARG A 42 -7.23 3.24 4.30
N SER A 43 -6.24 3.21 5.21
CA SER A 43 -5.83 4.43 5.94
C SER A 43 -5.23 5.52 5.06
N TYR A 44 -4.82 5.23 3.83
CA TYR A 44 -4.34 6.23 2.87
C TYR A 44 -5.47 7.02 2.20
N ALA A 45 -6.74 6.62 2.40
CA ALA A 45 -7.88 7.45 2.04
C ALA A 45 -8.03 8.68 2.96
N ASP A 46 -7.33 8.70 4.11
CA ASP A 46 -7.21 9.86 5.00
C ASP A 46 -5.71 10.17 5.24
N PRO A 47 -5.05 10.86 4.27
CA PRO A 47 -3.60 11.05 4.30
C PRO A 47 -3.13 11.87 5.52
N ARG A 48 -2.20 11.31 6.29
CA ARG A 48 -1.64 11.97 7.48
C ARG A 48 -0.63 13.11 7.21
N SER A 49 -0.27 13.34 5.94
CA SER A 49 0.61 14.45 5.54
C SER A 49 0.46 14.79 4.07
N GLU A 50 0.86 16.02 3.69
CA GLU A 50 0.88 16.44 2.28
C GLU A 50 1.73 15.52 1.40
N ARG A 51 2.85 15.00 1.92
CA ARG A 51 3.71 14.07 1.19
C ARG A 51 2.94 12.80 0.82
N ILE A 52 2.16 12.26 1.77
CA ILE A 52 1.35 11.06 1.53
C ILE A 52 0.19 11.39 0.59
N SER A 53 -0.45 12.54 0.74
CA SER A 53 -1.49 12.99 -0.19
C SER A 53 -0.97 13.05 -1.62
N ARG A 54 0.17 13.71 -1.87
CA ARG A 54 0.78 13.79 -3.21
C ARG A 54 1.19 12.43 -3.77
N MET A 55 1.64 11.51 -2.91
CA MET A 55 1.97 10.14 -3.33
C MET A 55 0.70 9.41 -3.79
N VAL A 56 -0.37 9.47 -3.00
CA VAL A 56 -1.67 8.88 -3.33
C VAL A 56 -2.22 9.50 -4.61
N ASP A 57 -2.16 10.82 -4.77
CA ASP A 57 -2.64 11.51 -5.97
C ASP A 57 -1.95 11.02 -7.25
N ARG A 58 -0.65 10.68 -7.17
CA ARG A 58 0.14 10.17 -8.30
C ARG A 58 -0.03 8.68 -8.55
N ALA A 59 -0.39 7.90 -7.54
CA ALA A 59 -0.52 6.45 -7.69
C ALA A 59 -1.70 6.08 -8.61
N GLU A 60 -1.50 5.03 -9.41
CA GLU A 60 -2.46 4.53 -10.40
C GLU A 60 -3.02 3.16 -9.97
N HIS A 61 -2.19 2.34 -9.33
CA HIS A 61 -2.56 1.03 -8.79
C HIS A 61 -1.83 0.73 -7.49
N ILE A 62 -2.30 -0.32 -6.82
CA ILE A 62 -1.76 -0.81 -5.55
C ILE A 62 -1.46 -2.30 -5.73
N ASP A 63 -0.19 -2.65 -5.60
CA ASP A 63 0.26 -4.04 -5.60
C ASP A 63 0.52 -4.52 -4.17
N PHE A 64 0.50 -5.83 -3.97
CA PHE A 64 0.77 -6.42 -2.67
C PHE A 64 1.35 -7.84 -2.79
N ALA A 65 2.03 -8.25 -1.73
CA ALA A 65 2.42 -9.62 -1.50
C ALA A 65 2.12 -9.99 -0.04
N VAL A 66 1.37 -11.09 0.16
CA VAL A 66 1.12 -11.66 1.48
C VAL A 66 2.38 -12.36 1.96
N THR A 67 2.68 -12.24 3.25
CA THR A 67 3.81 -12.91 3.89
C THR A 67 3.36 -13.61 5.16
N ASP A 68 3.95 -14.76 5.49
CA ASP A 68 3.56 -15.52 6.67
C ASP A 68 4.02 -14.86 7.99
N THR A 69 5.08 -14.04 7.93
CA THR A 69 5.69 -13.40 9.11
C THR A 69 6.13 -11.96 8.84
N GLU A 70 6.16 -11.13 9.89
CA GLU A 70 6.67 -9.75 9.81
C GLU A 70 8.14 -9.69 9.35
N THR A 71 8.94 -10.73 9.67
CA THR A 71 10.33 -10.85 9.22
C THR A 71 10.44 -11.03 7.70
N GLN A 72 9.54 -11.82 7.10
CA GLN A 72 9.49 -11.96 5.64
C GLN A 72 9.04 -10.66 4.97
N ALA A 73 8.08 -9.93 5.56
CA ALA A 73 7.68 -8.61 5.06
C ALA A 73 8.85 -7.62 5.08
N LEU A 74 9.66 -7.62 6.15
CA LEU A 74 10.85 -6.77 6.26
C LEU A 74 11.91 -7.11 5.20
N LEU A 75 12.18 -8.40 4.99
CA LEU A 75 13.14 -8.85 3.98
C LEU A 75 12.66 -8.54 2.56
N LEU A 76 11.35 -8.66 2.31
CA LEU A 76 10.77 -8.37 1.01
C LEU A 76 10.79 -6.87 0.71
N GLU A 77 10.43 -6.02 1.68
CA GLU A 77 10.55 -4.55 1.58
C GLU A 77 11.98 -4.10 1.26
N ALA A 78 12.99 -4.74 1.85
CA ALA A 78 14.39 -4.37 1.60
C ALA A 78 14.91 -4.72 0.19
N ASN A 79 14.21 -5.59 -0.54
CA ASN A 79 14.61 -6.05 -1.87
C ASN A 79 13.75 -5.48 -3.02
N LEU A 80 12.74 -4.66 -2.69
CA LEU A 80 11.82 -4.00 -3.63
C LEU A 80 12.11 -2.51 -3.69
#